data_AF-A0A8T6NY68-F1
#
_entry.id   AF-A0A8T6NY68-F1
#
_cell.length_a   1.000
_cell.length_b   1.000
_cell.length_c   1.000
_cell.angle_alpha   90.00
_cell.angle_beta   90.00
_cell.angle_gamma   90.00
#
_symmetry.space_group_name_H-M   'P 1'
#
loop_
_entity.id
_entity.type
_entity.pdbx_description
1 polymer ?
#
loop_
_entity_poly.entity_id
_entity_poly.type
_entity_poly.pdbx_seq_one_letter_code
_entity_poly.pdbx_strand_id
1 'polypeptide(L)'
;MRMPTPRIKLLFYAEVVINTISAVMVFAFGGAFLRSFNLDPALPLVSESLGWFGALLVVITVIMARALLSDNEQALRFVIEGYLIGDVVYLIVLARWLSAAGAGWSIGAAFAVGLTLVLIVGRIVYLARPAA
;
A
#
# COMPACT_ATOMS: atom_id res chain seq x y z
N MET A 1 7.52 -4.88 -31.22
CA MET A 1 6.76 -4.94 -29.95
C MET A 1 7.71 -5.39 -28.83
N ARG A 2 8.10 -4.49 -27.93
CA ARG A 2 8.80 -4.90 -26.70
C ARG A 2 7.73 -5.24 -25.67
N MET A 3 7.56 -6.53 -25.38
CA MET A 3 6.69 -6.97 -24.29
C MET A 3 7.06 -6.24 -22.99
N PRO A 4 6.09 -5.88 -22.13
CA PRO A 4 6.40 -5.35 -20.81
C PRO A 4 7.32 -6.35 -20.10
N THR A 5 8.46 -5.88 -19.58
CA THR A 5 9.39 -6.81 -18.92
C THR A 5 8.67 -7.43 -17.71
N PRO A 6 8.48 -8.76 -17.70
CA PRO A 6 7.66 -9.45 -16.69
C PRO A 6 8.14 -9.19 -15.25
N ARG A 7 9.40 -8.75 -15.11
CA ARG A 7 10.06 -8.43 -13.84
C ARG A 7 9.45 -7.25 -13.07
N ILE A 8 8.92 -6.21 -13.74
CA ILE A 8 8.31 -5.09 -13.00
C ILE A 8 6.88 -5.40 -12.60
N LYS A 9 6.11 -6.10 -13.45
CA LYS A 9 4.78 -6.57 -13.07
C LYS A 9 4.84 -7.51 -11.86
N LEU A 10 5.92 -8.27 -11.69
CA LEU A 10 6.17 -9.09 -10.50
C LEU A 10 6.16 -8.30 -9.20
N LEU A 11 6.68 -7.05 -9.18
CA LEU A 11 6.63 -6.18 -8.01
C LEU A 11 5.19 -5.89 -7.59
N PHE A 12 4.32 -5.58 -8.55
CA PHE A 12 2.91 -5.29 -8.28
C PHE A 12 2.11 -6.55 -7.92
N TYR A 13 2.48 -7.72 -8.45
CA TYR A 13 1.95 -8.99 -7.95
C TYR A 13 2.35 -9.25 -6.49
N ALA A 14 3.61 -8.98 -6.13
CA ALA A 14 4.07 -9.08 -4.75
C ALA A 14 3.32 -8.08 -3.84
N GLU A 15 3.08 -6.86 -4.34
CA GLU A 15 2.26 -5.86 -3.65
C GLU A 15 0.84 -6.37 -3.37
N VAL A 16 0.18 -6.99 -4.35
CA VAL A 16 -1.15 -7.59 -4.17
C VAL A 16 -1.13 -8.63 -3.03
N VAL A 17 -0.10 -9.48 -2.98
CA VAL A 17 0.05 -10.48 -1.91
C VAL A 17 0.27 -9.81 -0.56
N ILE A 18 1.18 -8.83 -0.48
CA ILE A 18 1.48 -8.12 0.77
C ILE A 18 0.25 -7.37 1.28
N ASN A 19 -0.49 -6.68 0.42
CA ASN A 19 -1.69 -5.96 0.80
C ASN A 19 -2.80 -6.93 1.23
N THR A 20 -2.91 -8.09 0.60
CA THR A 20 -3.85 -9.16 1.02
C THR A 20 -3.52 -9.65 2.42
N ILE A 21 -2.25 -10.00 2.67
CA ILE A 21 -1.78 -10.42 4.00
C ILE A 21 -2.03 -9.31 5.03
N SER A 22 -1.69 -8.07 4.69
CA SER A 22 -1.88 -6.91 5.57
C SER A 22 -3.35 -6.68 5.90
N ALA A 23 -4.26 -6.81 4.93
CA ALA A 23 -5.70 -6.71 5.17
C ALA A 23 -6.20 -7.81 6.11
N VAL A 24 -5.74 -9.05 5.91
CA VAL A 24 -6.03 -10.17 6.82
C VAL A 24 -5.50 -9.87 8.22
N MET A 25 -4.27 -9.37 8.33
CA MET A 25 -3.69 -8.98 9.63
C MET A 25 -4.47 -7.86 10.31
N VAL A 26 -4.94 -6.87 9.56
CA VAL A 26 -5.76 -5.78 10.11
C VAL A 26 -7.09 -6.30 10.66
N PHE A 27 -7.80 -7.15 9.91
CA PHE A 27 -9.12 -7.62 10.32
C PHE A 27 -9.08 -8.72 11.38
N ALA A 28 -8.13 -9.66 11.29
CA ALA A 28 -8.03 -10.78 12.22
C ALA A 28 -7.16 -10.45 13.46
N PHE A 29 -6.19 -9.55 13.31
CA PHE A 29 -5.15 -9.27 14.32
C PHE A 29 -4.92 -7.77 14.53
N GLY A 30 -5.94 -6.92 14.35
CA GLY A 30 -5.81 -5.46 14.39
C GLY A 30 -5.10 -4.92 15.64
N GLY A 31 -5.35 -5.49 16.81
CA GLY A 31 -4.64 -5.09 18.04
C GLY A 31 -3.13 -5.39 18.03
N ALA A 32 -2.71 -6.51 17.42
CA ALA A 32 -1.29 -6.81 17.22
C ALA A 32 -0.67 -5.89 16.16
N PHE A 33 -1.42 -5.59 15.10
CA PHE A 33 -1.01 -4.64 14.07
C PHE A 33 -0.77 -3.25 14.68
N LEU A 34 -1.72 -2.69 15.43
CA LEU A 34 -1.54 -1.38 16.10
C LEU A 34 -0.32 -1.34 17.03
N ARG A 35 -0.10 -2.41 17.80
CA ARG A 35 1.07 -2.51 18.66
C ARG A 35 2.39 -2.52 17.90
N SER A 36 2.42 -3.06 16.67
CA SER A 36 3.62 -2.95 15.80
C SER A 36 3.96 -1.51 15.41
N PHE A 37 2.97 -0.62 15.49
CA PHE A 37 3.12 0.83 15.30
C PHE A 37 3.35 1.60 16.61
N ASN A 38 3.52 0.90 17.75
CA ASN A 38 3.54 1.48 19.11
C ASN A 38 2.26 2.24 19.48
N LEU A 39 1.11 1.80 18.96
CA LEU A 39 -0.18 2.42 19.23
C LEU A 39 -1.00 1.61 20.23
N ASP A 40 -1.74 2.34 21.06
CA ASP A 40 -2.67 1.75 22.01
C ASP A 40 -3.97 1.32 21.29
N PRO A 41 -4.27 0.01 21.20
CA PRO A 41 -5.50 -0.47 20.58
C PRO A 41 -6.76 -0.14 21.38
N ALA A 42 -6.64 0.32 22.63
CA ALA A 42 -7.79 0.71 23.45
C ALA A 42 -8.38 2.07 23.04
N LEU A 43 -7.68 2.86 22.22
CA LEU A 43 -8.15 4.15 21.73
C LEU A 43 -9.16 3.95 20.58
N PRO A 44 -10.46 4.27 20.74
CA PRO A 44 -11.50 3.91 19.77
C PRO A 44 -11.27 4.52 18.37
N LEU A 45 -10.75 5.74 18.32
CA LEU A 45 -10.46 6.42 17.04
C LEU A 45 -9.32 5.73 16.26
N VAL A 46 -8.33 5.19 16.98
CA VAL A 46 -7.18 4.49 16.39
C VAL A 46 -7.64 3.16 15.81
N SER A 47 -8.43 2.39 16.57
CA SER A 47 -9.00 1.12 16.08
C SER A 47 -9.93 1.31 14.89
N GLU A 48 -10.78 2.35 14.92
CA GLU A 48 -11.69 2.65 13.81
C GLU A 48 -10.92 3.09 12.56
N SER A 49 -9.93 3.97 12.70
CA SER A 49 -9.07 4.38 11.57
C SER A 49 -8.35 3.20 10.91
N LEU A 50 -7.94 2.20 11.72
CA LEU A 50 -7.33 0.99 11.23
C LEU A 50 -8.33 0.11 10.47
N GLY A 51 -9.57 0.01 10.95
CA GLY A 51 -10.65 -0.71 10.27
C GLY A 51 -10.91 -0.15 8.87
N TRP A 52 -11.02 1.18 8.76
CA TRP A 52 -11.17 1.85 7.46
C TRP A 52 -9.95 1.70 6.56
N PHE A 53 -8.74 1.74 7.14
CA PHE A 53 -7.51 1.44 6.40
C PHE A 53 -7.52 0.02 5.82
N GLY A 54 -7.91 -0.99 6.61
CA GLY A 54 -8.07 -2.37 6.14
C GLY A 54 -9.11 -2.50 5.02
N ALA A 55 -10.25 -1.82 5.14
CA ALA A 55 -11.30 -1.84 4.13
C ALA A 55 -10.82 -1.25 2.79
N LEU A 56 -10.16 -0.09 2.84
CA LEU A 56 -9.55 0.53 1.66
C LEU A 56 -8.47 -0.35 1.05
N LEU A 57 -7.64 -1.00 1.88
CA LEU A 57 -6.58 -1.91 1.45
C LEU A 57 -7.13 -3.07 0.61
N VAL A 58 -8.28 -3.63 0.98
CA VAL A 58 -8.96 -4.66 0.18
C VAL A 58 -9.39 -4.11 -1.18
N VAL A 59 -10.06 -2.96 -1.19
CA VAL A 59 -10.57 -2.35 -2.43
C VAL A 59 -9.44 -2.06 -3.41
N ILE A 60 -8.36 -1.43 -2.95
CA ILE A 60 -7.21 -1.16 -3.81
C ILE A 60 -6.58 -2.48 -4.26
N THR A 61 -6.32 -3.44 -3.36
CA THR A 61 -5.74 -4.74 -3.75
C THR A 61 -6.50 -5.42 -4.89
N VAL A 62 -7.83 -5.40 -4.85
CA VAL A 62 -8.68 -5.96 -5.92
C VAL A 62 -8.54 -5.16 -7.23
N ILE A 63 -8.52 -3.83 -7.17
CA ILE A 63 -8.31 -2.99 -8.36
C ILE A 63 -6.97 -3.29 -9.02
N MET A 64 -5.87 -3.32 -8.24
CA MET A 64 -4.54 -3.65 -8.77
C MET A 64 -4.50 -5.06 -9.38
N ALA A 65 -5.04 -6.06 -8.67
CA ALA A 65 -5.10 -7.43 -9.16
C ALA A 65 -5.87 -7.54 -10.49
N ARG A 66 -7.04 -6.90 -10.59
CA ARG A 66 -7.82 -6.88 -11.84
C ARG A 66 -7.10 -6.17 -12.96
N ALA A 67 -6.44 -5.05 -12.69
CA ALA A 67 -5.68 -4.32 -13.70
C ALA A 67 -4.51 -5.19 -14.24
N LEU A 68 -3.78 -5.86 -13.35
CA LEU A 68 -2.69 -6.77 -13.72
C LEU A 68 -3.15 -7.96 -14.56
N LEU A 69 -4.33 -8.52 -14.26
CA LEU A 69 -4.90 -9.68 -14.95
C LEU A 69 -5.62 -9.34 -16.26
N SER A 70 -5.95 -8.07 -16.51
CA SER A 70 -6.75 -7.66 -17.67
C SER A 70 -5.98 -7.60 -19.00
N ASP A 71 -4.65 -7.76 -18.97
CA ASP A 71 -3.72 -7.51 -20.08
C ASP A 71 -3.83 -6.11 -20.73
N ASN A 72 -4.69 -5.23 -20.21
CA ASN A 72 -4.87 -3.86 -20.67
C ASN A 72 -3.82 -2.95 -20.03
N GLU A 73 -2.75 -2.71 -20.78
CA GLU A 73 -1.62 -1.90 -20.35
C GLU A 73 -2.01 -0.45 -20.00
N GLN A 74 -2.98 0.12 -20.71
CA GLN A 74 -3.45 1.49 -20.44
C GLN A 74 -4.22 1.56 -19.12
N ALA A 75 -5.11 0.59 -18.86
CA ALA A 75 -5.82 0.51 -17.58
C ALA A 75 -4.84 0.34 -16.40
N LEU A 76 -3.82 -0.51 -16.57
CA LEU A 76 -2.79 -0.70 -15.53
C LEU A 76 -1.99 0.58 -15.27
N ARG A 77 -1.65 1.36 -16.29
CA ARG A 77 -1.01 2.68 -16.12
C ARG A 77 -1.85 3.64 -15.31
N PHE A 78 -3.14 3.77 -15.64
CA PHE A 78 -4.05 4.63 -14.88
C PHE A 78 -4.14 4.22 -13.41
N VAL A 79 -4.20 2.92 -13.13
CA VAL A 79 -4.19 2.41 -11.75
C VAL A 79 -2.87 2.75 -11.05
N ILE A 80 -1.73 2.53 -11.71
CA ILE A 80 -0.41 2.81 -11.14
C ILE A 80 -0.21 4.31 -10.87
N GLU A 81 -0.69 5.19 -11.74
CA GLU A 81 -0.68 6.65 -11.51
C GLU A 81 -1.49 7.02 -10.27
N GLY A 82 -2.71 6.49 -10.14
CA GLY A 82 -3.54 6.70 -8.95
C GLY A 82 -2.86 6.20 -7.67
N TYR A 83 -2.16 5.08 -7.74
CA TYR A 83 -1.47 4.50 -6.58
C TYR A 83 -0.25 5.29 -6.20
N LEU A 84 0.49 5.82 -7.18
CA LEU A 84 1.63 6.69 -6.93
C LEU A 84 1.21 7.94 -6.14
N ILE A 85 0.07 8.54 -6.49
CA ILE A 85 -0.52 9.64 -5.72
C ILE A 85 -0.91 9.14 -4.32
N GLY A 86 -1.56 7.98 -4.25
CA GLY A 86 -1.94 7.32 -3.00
C GLY A 86 -0.76 7.08 -2.04
N ASP A 87 0.41 6.69 -2.55
CA ASP A 87 1.62 6.46 -1.74
C ASP A 87 2.10 7.74 -1.07
N VAL A 88 2.15 8.84 -1.84
CA VAL A 88 2.58 10.14 -1.33
C VAL A 88 1.62 10.61 -0.24
N VAL A 89 0.32 10.47 -0.48
CA VAL A 89 -0.71 10.79 0.52
C VAL A 89 -0.56 9.90 1.75
N TYR A 90 -0.34 8.59 1.57
CA TYR A 90 -0.15 7.63 2.66
C TYR A 90 1.03 8.01 3.55
N LEU A 91 2.20 8.36 2.98
CA LEU A 91 3.38 8.76 3.76
C LEU A 91 3.11 10.02 4.60
N ILE A 92 2.43 11.02 4.02
CA ILE A 92 2.05 12.26 4.73
C ILE A 92 1.08 11.93 5.87
N VAL A 93 0.04 11.15 5.60
CA VAL A 93 -0.99 10.79 6.57
C VAL A 93 -0.40 9.94 7.69
N LEU A 94 0.46 8.97 7.37
CA LEU A 94 1.14 8.12 8.35
C LEU A 94 1.97 8.96 9.33
N ALA A 95 2.79 9.88 8.83
CA ALA A 95 3.60 10.75 9.68
C ALA A 95 2.73 11.62 10.60
N ARG A 96 1.64 12.19 10.07
CA ARG A 96 0.68 12.98 10.87
C ARG A 96 -0.05 12.12 11.91
N TRP A 97 -0.43 10.90 11.55
CA TRP A 97 -1.16 10.00 12.43
C TRP A 97 -0.31 9.52 13.60
N LEU A 98 0.95 9.13 13.35
CA LEU A 98 1.90 8.78 14.40
C LEU A 98 2.14 9.95 15.35
N SER A 99 2.37 11.15 14.80
CA SER A 99 2.56 12.36 15.61
C SER A 99 1.31 12.70 16.45
N ALA A 100 0.11 12.62 15.87
CA ALA A 100 -1.13 12.91 16.57
C ALA A 100 -1.48 11.88 17.65
N ALA A 101 -1.11 10.61 17.43
CA ALA A 101 -1.27 9.55 18.42
C ALA A 101 -0.20 9.59 19.52
N GLY A 102 0.75 10.53 19.47
CA GLY A 102 1.88 10.59 20.40
C GLY A 102 2.83 9.39 20.28
N ALA A 103 2.75 8.66 19.17
CA ALA A 103 3.58 7.49 18.92
C ALA A 103 4.91 7.89 18.26
N GLY A 104 6.00 7.30 18.75
CA GLY A 104 7.30 7.41 18.10
C GLY A 104 7.40 6.57 16.82
N TRP A 105 8.47 6.78 16.06
CA TRP A 105 8.80 5.94 14.90
C TRP A 105 9.15 4.52 15.36
N SER A 106 8.19 3.61 15.20
CA SER A 106 8.35 2.18 15.45
C SER A 106 9.02 1.48 14.28
N ILE A 107 9.49 0.24 14.52
CA ILE A 107 10.00 -0.64 13.46
C ILE A 107 8.92 -0.90 12.40
N GLY A 108 7.66 -1.08 12.80
CA GLY A 108 6.54 -1.26 11.89
C GLY A 108 6.32 -0.06 10.97
N ALA A 109 6.37 1.16 11.52
CA ALA A 109 6.28 2.39 10.75
C ALA A 109 7.46 2.55 9.77
N ALA A 110 8.69 2.31 10.24
CA ALA A 110 9.87 2.39 9.39
C ALA A 110 9.83 1.36 8.24
N PHE A 111 9.38 0.13 8.52
CA PHE A 111 9.19 -0.90 7.52
C PHE A 111 8.12 -0.51 6.49
N ALA A 112 6.97 0.01 6.93
CA ALA A 112 5.91 0.48 6.05
C ALA A 112 6.40 1.60 5.12
N VAL A 113 7.10 2.60 5.64
CA VAL A 113 7.71 3.67 4.84
C VAL A 113 8.70 3.09 3.82
N GLY A 114 9.60 2.22 4.26
CA GLY A 114 10.59 1.59 3.38
C GLY A 114 9.94 0.83 2.22
N LEU A 115 8.92 0.03 2.51
CA LEU A 115 8.16 -0.70 1.50
C LEU A 115 7.47 0.26 0.53
N THR A 116 6.79 1.30 1.03
CA THR A 116 6.13 2.31 0.20
C THR A 116 7.14 3.02 -0.73
N LEU A 117 8.34 3.35 -0.24
CA LEU A 117 9.37 3.96 -1.09
C LEU A 117 9.83 3.03 -2.23
N VAL A 118 9.98 1.73 -1.95
CA VAL A 118 10.29 0.73 -3.00
C VAL A 118 9.17 0.69 -4.05
N LEU A 119 7.91 0.73 -3.62
CA LEU A 119 6.78 0.71 -4.53
C LEU A 119 6.69 2.01 -5.35
N ILE A 120 6.90 3.19 -4.73
CA ILE A 120 6.97 4.49 -5.43
C ILE A 120 8.00 4.42 -6.57
N VAL A 121 9.22 3.97 -6.28
CA VAL A 121 10.28 3.82 -7.29
C VAL A 121 9.85 2.85 -8.37
N GLY A 122 9.28 1.70 -8.01
CA GLY A 122 8.76 0.71 -8.95
C GLY A 122 7.70 1.28 -9.90
N ARG A 123 6.78 2.09 -9.37
CA ARG A 123 5.72 2.76 -10.14
C ARG A 123 6.28 3.84 -11.07
N ILE A 124 7.20 4.68 -10.60
CA ILE A 124 7.88 5.69 -11.45
C ILE A 124 8.63 5.01 -12.59
N VAL A 125 9.42 3.97 -12.30
CA VAL A 125 10.16 3.22 -13.32
C VAL A 125 9.22 2.54 -14.31
N TYR A 126 8.05 2.07 -13.86
CA TYR A 126 7.04 1.52 -14.74
C TYR A 126 6.44 2.58 -15.68
N LEU A 127 5.99 3.72 -15.13
CA LEU A 127 5.33 4.78 -15.87
C LEU A 127 6.26 5.51 -16.85
N ALA A 128 7.54 5.64 -16.51
CA ALA A 128 8.56 6.23 -17.39
C ALA A 128 8.79 5.45 -18.68
N ARG A 129 8.28 4.21 -18.79
CA ARG A 129 8.38 3.42 -20.01
C ARG A 129 7.39 3.92 -21.06
N PRO A 130 7.73 3.86 -22.35
CA PRO A 130 6.77 4.15 -23.42
C PRO A 130 5.56 3.21 -23.34
N ALA A 131 4.35 3.72 -23.54
CA ALA A 131 3.18 2.88 -23.75
C ALA A 131 3.38 2.08 -25.04
N ALA A 132 3.14 0.77 -24.98
CA ALA A 132 3.29 -0.15 -26.10
C ALA A 132 2.05 -0.13 -26.99
#